data_AF-A0A1U7LGH8-F1
#
_entry.id   AF-A0A1U7LGH8-F1
#
_cell.length_a   1.000
_cell.length_b   1.000
_cell.length_c   1.000
_cell.angle_alpha   90.00
_cell.angle_beta   90.00
_cell.angle_gamma   90.00
#
_symmetry.space_group_name_H-M   'P 1'
#
loop_
_entity.id
_entity.type
_entity.pdbx_description
1 polymer ?
#
loop_
_entity_poly.entity_id
_entity_poly.type
_entity_poly.pdbx_seq_one_letter_code
_entity_poly.pdbx_strand_id
1 'polypeptide(L)'
;MDQHYPQVKKKIEYSDFAKHVHRINDNDDFPDNFLPEIYAAIQTHEIIMPEEHDNQALFDHAWTELQYQLTGAGDLSICSDANILVTP
;
A
#
# COMPACT_ATOMS: atom_id res chain seq x y z
N MET A 1 -2.20 0.62 16.24
CA MET A 1 -0.74 0.64 16.40
C MET A 1 -0.14 0.36 15.04
N ASP A 2 0.80 1.18 14.61
CA ASP A 2 1.52 1.02 13.36
C ASP A 2 2.64 -0.04 13.51
N GLN A 3 2.91 -0.83 12.47
CA GLN A 3 3.97 -1.83 12.44
C GLN A 3 5.37 -1.23 12.20
N HIS A 4 5.44 -0.02 11.64
CA HIS A 4 6.66 0.61 11.15
C HIS A 4 7.01 1.90 11.86
N TYR A 5 6.09 2.47 12.65
CA TYR A 5 6.37 3.69 13.42
C TYR A 5 7.63 3.56 14.30
N PRO A 6 8.69 4.36 14.06
CA PRO A 6 10.03 4.14 14.64
C PRO A 6 10.08 4.17 16.16
N GLN A 7 9.13 4.84 16.81
CA GLN A 7 9.07 4.99 18.26
C GLN A 7 8.40 3.78 18.94
N VAL A 8 7.74 2.89 18.18
CA VAL A 8 7.13 1.67 18.69
C VAL A 8 8.20 0.61 18.91
N LYS A 9 8.52 0.36 20.18
CA LYS A 9 9.47 -0.70 20.58
C LYS A 9 8.91 -2.11 20.41
N LYS A 10 7.60 -2.28 20.62
CA LYS A 10 6.91 -3.57 20.48
C LYS A 10 5.96 -3.50 19.30
N LYS A 11 6.39 -4.09 18.17
CA LYS A 11 5.55 -4.20 16.98
C LYS A 11 4.28 -4.99 17.31
N ILE A 12 3.17 -4.62 16.66
CA ILE A 12 1.89 -5.31 16.82
C ILE A 12 1.97 -6.72 16.20
N GLU A 13 1.60 -7.75 16.96
CA GLU A 13 1.48 -9.11 16.45
C GLU A 13 0.18 -9.30 15.68
N TYR A 14 0.13 -10.28 14.77
CA TYR A 14 -1.08 -10.59 14.01
C TYR A 14 -2.29 -10.86 14.92
N SER A 15 -2.08 -11.54 16.06
CA SER A 15 -3.16 -11.85 17.00
C SER A 15 -3.80 -10.59 17.61
N ASP A 16 -3.00 -9.55 17.84
CA ASP A 16 -3.47 -8.26 18.32
C ASP A 16 -4.12 -7.46 17.18
N PHE A 17 -3.56 -7.52 15.97
CA PHE A 17 -4.17 -6.93 14.77
C PHE A 17 -5.57 -7.49 14.52
N ALA A 18 -5.73 -8.83 14.50
CA ALA A 18 -7.00 -9.51 14.28
C ALA A 18 -8.07 -9.12 15.33
N LYS A 19 -7.68 -8.97 16.61
CA LYS A 19 -8.59 -8.50 17.67
C LYS A 19 -9.09 -7.08 17.43
N HIS A 20 -8.25 -6.19 16.90
CA HIS A 20 -8.66 -4.80 16.63
C HIS A 20 -9.68 -4.69 15.51
N VAL A 21 -9.64 -5.61 14.53
CA VAL A 21 -10.51 -5.59 13.35
C VAL A 21 -11.66 -6.59 13.42
N HIS A 22 -11.79 -7.31 14.53
CA HIS A 22 -12.86 -8.26 14.79
C HIS A 22 -14.23 -7.57 14.73
N ARG A 23 -15.21 -8.21 14.07
CA ARG A 23 -16.60 -7.73 13.94
C ARG A 23 -16.81 -6.39 13.23
N ILE A 24 -15.81 -5.88 12.51
CA ILE A 24 -15.95 -4.65 11.70
C ILE A 24 -16.74 -4.92 10.41
N ASN A 25 -16.84 -6.17 9.96
CA ASN A 25 -17.59 -6.58 8.77
C ASN A 25 -19.06 -6.87 9.10
N ASP A 26 -19.86 -5.84 9.39
CA ASP A 26 -21.30 -5.98 9.73
C ASP A 26 -21.59 -6.91 10.93
N ASN A 27 -20.74 -6.84 11.97
CA ASN A 27 -20.72 -7.76 13.13
C ASN A 27 -20.25 -9.19 12.81
N ASP A 28 -19.78 -9.45 11.59
CA ASP A 28 -19.15 -10.70 11.19
C ASP A 28 -17.61 -10.55 11.10
N ASP A 29 -16.94 -11.69 10.99
CA ASP A 29 -15.50 -11.75 10.82
C ASP A 29 -15.09 -11.79 9.34
N PHE A 30 -13.87 -11.31 9.09
CA PHE A 30 -13.27 -11.44 7.77
C PHE A 30 -12.85 -12.90 7.51
N PRO A 31 -12.77 -13.33 6.24
CA PRO A 31 -12.27 -14.66 5.89
C PRO A 31 -10.87 -14.93 6.44
N ASP A 32 -10.59 -16.18 6.78
CA ASP A 32 -9.36 -16.62 7.46
C ASP A 32 -8.06 -16.19 6.75
N ASN A 33 -8.07 -16.05 5.42
CA ASN A 33 -6.89 -15.64 4.63
C ASN A 33 -6.80 -14.13 4.39
N PHE A 34 -7.89 -13.39 4.55
CA PHE A 34 -7.95 -11.97 4.20
C PHE A 34 -7.07 -11.10 5.12
N LEU A 35 -7.22 -11.27 6.42
CA LEU A 35 -6.46 -10.49 7.40
C LEU A 35 -4.96 -10.86 7.44
N PRO A 36 -4.55 -12.15 7.35
CA PRO A 36 -3.13 -12.50 7.27
C PRO A 36 -2.43 -11.94 6.04
N GLU A 37 -3.09 -11.96 4.87
CA GLU A 37 -2.52 -11.43 3.62
C GLU A 37 -2.28 -9.92 3.74
N ILE A 38 -3.25 -9.17 4.28
CA ILE A 38 -3.11 -7.73 4.51
C ILE A 38 -2.02 -7.44 5.55
N TYR A 39 -1.99 -8.20 6.65
CA TYR A 39 -0.98 -8.03 7.70
C TYR A 39 0.44 -8.27 7.14
N ALA A 40 0.62 -9.30 6.32
CA ALA A 40 1.90 -9.59 5.68
C ALA A 40 2.28 -8.53 4.62
N ALA A 41 1.30 -8.02 3.87
CA ALA A 41 1.52 -6.95 2.89
C ALA A 41 2.00 -5.67 3.57
N ILE A 42 1.34 -5.24 4.66
CA ILE A 42 1.77 -4.06 5.43
C ILE A 42 3.15 -4.31 6.03
N GLN A 43 3.40 -5.49 6.61
CA GLN A 43 4.70 -5.84 7.21
C GLN A 43 5.87 -5.72 6.20
N THR A 44 5.63 -6.07 4.94
CA THR A 44 6.65 -6.06 3.87
C THR A 44 6.73 -4.74 3.11
N HIS A 45 5.61 -4.02 2.99
CA HIS A 45 5.48 -2.77 2.25
C HIS A 45 4.95 -1.69 3.18
N GLU A 46 5.87 -0.89 3.71
CA GLU A 46 5.54 0.24 4.57
C GLU A 46 4.73 1.29 3.82
N ILE A 47 3.62 1.72 4.41
CA ILE A 47 2.82 2.82 3.88
C ILE A 47 3.41 4.11 4.47
N ILE A 48 4.27 4.78 3.71
CA ILE A 48 4.89 6.04 4.13
C ILE A 48 3.88 7.17 3.97
N MET A 49 3.47 7.76 5.08
CA MET A 49 2.57 8.91 5.08
C MET A 49 3.28 10.15 4.51
N PRO A 50 2.61 11.04 3.76
CA PRO A 50 3.23 12.21 3.12
C PRO A 50 4.13 13.07 4.03
N GLU A 51 3.76 13.19 5.30
CA GLU A 51 4.48 13.90 6.37
C GLU A 51 5.71 13.15 6.91
N GLU A 52 5.80 11.84 6.68
CA GLU A 52 6.92 10.97 7.05
C GLU A 52 7.94 10.82 5.91
N HIS A 53 7.67 11.43 4.74
CA HIS A 53 8.68 11.58 3.69
C HIS A 53 9.72 12.60 4.19
N ASP A 54 10.77 12.11 4.83
CA ASP A 54 11.98 12.89 5.21
C ASP A 54 12.57 13.65 4.02
N ASN A 55 12.19 13.25 2.80
CA ASN A 55 12.63 13.80 1.54
C ASN A 55 11.47 14.34 0.69
N GLN A 56 10.47 14.99 1.30
CA GLN A 56 9.33 15.59 0.59
C GLN A 56 9.77 16.39 -0.65
N ALA A 57 10.90 17.10 -0.56
CA ALA A 57 11.52 17.80 -1.69
C ALA A 57 12.01 16.88 -2.83
N LEU A 58 12.54 15.69 -2.54
CA LEU A 58 12.93 14.71 -3.58
C LEU A 58 11.71 14.06 -4.21
N PHE A 59 10.67 13.80 -3.42
CA PHE A 59 9.39 13.30 -3.94
C PHE A 59 8.74 14.33 -4.87
N ASP A 60 8.60 15.57 -4.43
CA ASP A 60 8.03 16.67 -5.22
C ASP A 60 8.85 16.93 -6.50
N HIS A 61 10.18 16.84 -6.40
CA HIS A 61 11.08 16.96 -7.55
C HIS A 61 10.86 15.82 -8.55
N ALA A 62 10.89 14.57 -8.10
CA ALA A 62 10.66 13.40 -8.96
C ALA A 62 9.27 13.45 -9.61
N TRP A 63 8.25 13.88 -8.88
CA TRP A 63 6.89 14.05 -9.39
C TRP A 63 6.80 15.16 -10.45
N THR A 64 7.45 16.29 -10.22
CA THR A 64 7.52 17.40 -11.17
C THR A 64 8.26 16.99 -12.45
N GLU A 65 9.38 16.28 -12.34
CA GLU A 65 10.08 15.74 -13.51
C GLU A 65 9.21 14.76 -14.30
N LEU A 66 8.46 13.91 -13.62
CA LEU A 66 7.56 12.95 -14.26
C LEU A 66 6.43 13.66 -15.03
N GLN A 67 5.81 14.69 -14.43
CA GLN A 67 4.80 15.52 -15.11
C GLN A 67 5.39 16.27 -16.32
N TYR A 68 6.62 16.79 -16.20
CA TYR A 68 7.32 17.42 -17.31
C TYR A 68 7.59 16.44 -18.46
N GLN A 69 8.07 15.24 -18.15
CA GLN A 69 8.30 14.19 -19.15
C GLN A 69 7.01 13.75 -19.84
N LEU A 70 5.91 13.61 -19.10
CA LEU A 70 4.59 13.29 -19.65
C LEU A 70 4.09 14.37 -20.63
N THR A 71 4.39 15.64 -20.37
CA THR A 71 4.03 16.75 -21.27
C THR A 71 4.70 16.59 -22.64
N GLY A 72 5.89 15.97 -22.70
CA GLY A 72 6.60 15.67 -23.95
C GLY A 72 6.35 14.27 -24.52
N ALA A 73 5.69 13.37 -23.80
CA ALA A 73 5.58 11.95 -24.14
C ALA A 73 4.54 11.63 -25.23
N GLY A 74 3.73 12.61 -25.66
CA GLY A 74 2.65 12.41 -26.63
C GLY A 74 1.42 11.72 -26.01
N ASP A 75 0.40 11.46 -26.83
CA ASP A 75 -0.84 10.83 -26.34
C ASP A 75 -0.59 9.41 -25.83
N LEU A 76 -0.94 9.19 -24.56
CA LEU A 76 -0.93 7.87 -23.95
C LEU A 76 -2.02 7.02 -24.62
N SER A 77 -1.61 5.92 -25.26
CA SER A 77 -2.53 4.91 -25.76
C SER A 77 -2.61 3.73 -24.80
N ILE A 78 -3.80 3.14 -24.70
CA ILE A 78 -4.00 1.93 -23.90
C ILE A 78 -3.27 0.79 -24.63
N CYS A 79 -2.23 0.24 -24.01
CA CYS A 79 -1.61 -1.00 -24.49
C CYS A 79 -2.59 -2.15 -24.33
N SER A 80 -3.09 -2.68 -25.44
CA SER A 80 -3.97 -3.86 -25.48
C SER A 80 -3.27 -5.17 -25.12
N ASP A 81 -1.93 -5.14 -24.98
CA ASP A 81 -1.12 -6.35 -24.84
C ASP A 81 -0.88 -6.73 -23.37
N ALA A 82 -1.86 -6.46 -22.52
CA ALA A 82 -1.97 -7.19 -21.27
C ALA A 82 -2.56 -8.57 -21.62
N ASN A 83 -1.71 -9.49 -22.05
CA ASN A 83 -2.00 -10.92 -22.00
C ASN A 83 -2.05 -11.34 -20.52
N ILE A 84 -3.02 -10.79 -19.77
CA ILE A 84 -3.49 -11.37 -18.52
C ILE A 84 -4.16 -12.65 -18.98
N LEU A 85 -3.47 -13.76 -18.75
CA LEU A 85 -3.86 -15.10 -19.15
C LEU A 85 -5.25 -15.44 -18.60
N VAL A 86 -6.30 -15.04 -19.31
CA VAL A 86 -7.60 -15.67 -19.24
C VAL A 86 -7.48 -16.91 -20.11
N THR A 87 -7.04 -18.00 -19.49
CA THR A 87 -7.18 -19.32 -20.08
C THR A 87 -8.65 -19.76 -19.97
N PRO A 88 -9.14 -20.57 -20.94
CA PRO A 88 -10.56 -20.73 -21.26
C PRO A 88 -11.40 -21.43 -20.18
#